data_AF-A0A970X6F8-F1
#
_entry.id   AF-A0A970X6F8-F1
#
_cell.length_a   1.000
_cell.length_b   1.000
_cell.length_c   1.000
_cell.angle_alpha   90.00
_cell.angle_beta   90.00
_cell.angle_gamma   90.00
#
_symmetry.space_group_name_H-M   'P 1'
#
loop_
_entity.id
_entity.type
_entity.pdbx_description
1 polymer ?
#
loop_
_entity_poly.entity_id
_entity_poly.type
_entity_poly.pdbx_seq_one_letter_code
_entity_poly.pdbx_strand_id
1 'polypeptide(L)'
;MYQFSRAIYRELSPEVTPQPGGNRSAAQARLLRECESSMERLATDRHYFAHPVKTLFNDVRSLFPIGSQMRVYRVIEHHMLEAVEYVDTQARDGVTFDGSPLCCHATTRKGTSCQRVPLPGSKYCPSHKHLEEAPAQEPVAVAA
;
A
#
# COMPACT_ATOMS: atom_id res chain seq x y z
N MET A 1 -6.15 7.18 5.71
CA MET A 1 -5.97 5.74 5.41
C MET A 1 -7.03 4.84 6.01
N TYR A 2 -7.26 4.85 7.34
CA TYR A 2 -8.28 3.99 7.98
C TYR A 2 -9.71 4.14 7.44
N GLN A 3 -10.08 5.31 6.91
CA GLN A 3 -11.39 5.50 6.28
C GLN A 3 -11.61 4.55 5.08
N PHE A 4 -10.59 4.32 4.26
CA PHE A 4 -10.67 3.47 3.07
C PHE A 4 -10.77 1.99 3.45
N SER A 5 -9.96 1.53 4.41
CA SER A 5 -10.07 0.15 4.91
C SER A 5 -11.44 -0.12 5.54
N ARG A 6 -11.99 0.86 6.28
CA ARG A 6 -13.33 0.75 6.89
C ARG A 6 -14.45 0.79 5.87
N ALA A 7 -14.32 1.55 4.78
CA ALA A 7 -15.29 1.58 3.69
C ALA A 7 -15.39 0.20 3.02
N ILE A 8 -14.25 -0.37 2.61
CA ILE A 8 -14.18 -1.74 2.04
C ILE A 8 -14.79 -2.76 3.01
N TYR A 9 -14.37 -2.73 4.28
CA TYR A 9 -14.87 -3.65 5.29
C TYR A 9 -16.39 -3.57 5.48
N ARG A 10 -16.94 -2.35 5.59
CA ARG A 10 -18.38 -2.15 5.79
C ARG A 10 -19.19 -2.70 4.63
N GLU A 11 -18.70 -2.53 3.41
CA GLU A 11 -19.39 -2.96 2.20
C GLU A 11 -19.29 -4.48 1.97
N LEU A 12 -18.16 -5.10 2.33
CA LEU A 12 -17.90 -6.51 2.05
C LEU A 12 -18.21 -7.46 3.22
N SER A 13 -18.13 -7.00 4.47
CA SER A 13 -18.36 -7.84 5.65
C SER A 13 -19.70 -8.61 5.67
N PRO A 14 -20.82 -8.12 5.09
CA PRO A 14 -22.07 -8.86 5.01
C PRO A 14 -22.02 -10.06 4.05
N GLU A 15 -21.03 -10.16 3.16
CA GLU A 15 -20.88 -11.26 2.19
C GLU A 15 -19.83 -12.29 2.59
N VAL A 16 -19.09 -12.02 3.68
CA VAL A 16 -18.07 -12.94 4.19
C VAL A 16 -18.71 -14.25 4.65
N THR A 17 -18.21 -15.35 4.09
CA THR A 17 -18.60 -16.71 4.48
C THR A 17 -17.68 -17.26 5.57
N PRO A 18 -18.23 -17.93 6.59
CA PRO A 18 -17.41 -18.65 7.56
C PRO A 18 -16.64 -19.78 6.86
N GLN A 19 -15.38 -19.98 7.26
CA GLN A 19 -14.60 -21.14 6.83
C GLN A 19 -15.15 -22.43 7.48
N PRO A 20 -14.92 -23.61 6.89
CA PRO A 20 -15.31 -24.88 7.51
C PRO A 20 -14.74 -25.00 8.94
N GLY A 21 -15.62 -25.13 9.94
CA GLY A 21 -15.23 -25.20 11.36
C GLY A 21 -14.88 -23.85 12.01
N GLY A 22 -14.96 -22.73 11.29
CA GLY A 22 -14.70 -21.39 11.80
C GLY A 22 -15.98 -20.59 12.06
N ASN A 23 -15.86 -19.50 12.81
CA ASN A 23 -16.94 -18.54 12.98
C ASN A 23 -16.85 -17.41 11.93
N ARG A 24 -17.98 -16.75 11.68
CA ARG A 24 -18.06 -15.63 10.73
C ARG A 24 -17.27 -14.41 11.20
N SER A 25 -17.24 -14.15 12.51
CA SER A 25 -16.56 -12.98 13.07
C SER A 25 -15.04 -13.03 12.89
N ALA A 26 -14.43 -14.22 12.90
CA ALA A 26 -13.01 -14.42 12.64
C ALA A 26 -12.68 -14.18 11.16
N ALA A 27 -13.55 -14.60 10.24
CA ALA A 27 -13.41 -14.31 8.82
C ALA A 27 -13.56 -12.80 8.53
N GLN A 28 -14.52 -12.14 9.19
CA GLN A 28 -14.68 -10.67 9.12
C GLN A 28 -13.48 -9.94 9.72
N ALA A 29 -12.97 -10.38 10.87
CA ALA A 29 -11.76 -9.83 11.47
C ALA A 29 -10.55 -10.01 10.56
N ARG A 30 -10.45 -11.14 9.85
CA ARG A 30 -9.41 -11.36 8.83
C ARG A 30 -9.55 -10.36 7.69
N LEU A 31 -10.75 -10.21 7.11
CA LEU A 31 -11.00 -9.20 6.07
C LEU A 31 -10.53 -7.81 6.51
N LEU A 32 -10.92 -7.37 7.71
CA LEU A 32 -10.53 -6.07 8.23
C LEU A 32 -9.01 -5.92 8.33
N ARG A 33 -8.32 -6.92 8.88
CA ARG A 33 -6.85 -6.91 9.00
C ARG A 33 -6.15 -6.82 7.65
N GLU A 34 -6.59 -7.59 6.65
CA GLU A 34 -5.99 -7.52 5.31
C GLU A 34 -6.24 -6.13 4.66
N CYS A 35 -7.44 -5.56 4.84
CA CYS A 35 -7.72 -4.21 4.37
C CYS A 35 -6.85 -3.15 5.06
N GLU A 36 -6.67 -3.23 6.39
CA GLU A 36 -5.82 -2.30 7.14
C GLU A 36 -4.34 -2.43 6.74
N SER A 37 -3.82 -3.65 6.65
CA SER A 37 -2.45 -3.94 6.20
C SER A 37 -2.17 -3.40 4.79
N SER A 38 -3.12 -3.61 3.87
CA SER A 38 -2.98 -3.11 2.50
C SER A 38 -2.98 -1.58 2.44
N MET A 39 -3.83 -0.92 3.22
CA MET A 39 -3.86 0.55 3.31
C MET A 39 -2.62 1.13 4.00
N GLU A 40 -2.09 0.46 5.02
CA GLU A 40 -0.85 0.84 5.69
C GLU A 40 0.34 0.73 4.73
N ARG A 41 0.44 -0.38 3.98
CA ARG A 41 1.46 -0.55 2.96
C ARG A 41 1.35 0.49 1.85
N LEU A 42 0.13 0.80 1.39
CA LEU A 42 -0.07 1.87 0.42
C LEU A 42 0.42 3.23 0.93
N ALA A 43 0.26 3.49 2.23
CA ALA A 43 0.65 4.75 2.85
C ALA A 43 2.16 4.89 3.07
N THR A 44 2.84 3.78 3.37
CA THR A 44 4.25 3.75 3.79
C THR A 44 5.20 3.33 2.67
N ASP A 45 4.74 2.48 1.76
CA ASP A 45 5.53 1.80 0.73
C ASP A 45 4.94 2.03 -0.67
N ARG A 46 4.38 3.22 -0.89
CA ARG A 46 3.65 3.57 -2.12
C ARG A 46 4.44 3.28 -3.40
N HIS A 47 5.72 3.64 -3.43
CA HIS A 47 6.55 3.52 -4.63
C HIS A 47 6.82 2.07 -5.04
N TYR A 48 6.78 1.12 -4.10
CA TYR A 48 7.07 -0.29 -4.36
C TYR A 48 5.80 -1.15 -4.36
N PHE A 49 4.66 -0.60 -3.97
CA PHE A 49 3.38 -1.31 -3.97
C PHE A 49 2.67 -1.22 -5.34
N ALA A 50 3.20 -1.93 -6.34
CA ALA A 50 2.81 -1.75 -7.73
C ALA A 50 1.37 -2.19 -8.11
N HIS A 51 0.77 -3.19 -7.43
CA HIS A 51 -0.52 -3.79 -7.84
C HIS A 51 -1.51 -3.90 -6.66
N PRO A 52 -1.87 -2.79 -6.00
CA PRO A 52 -2.53 -2.82 -4.70
C PRO A 52 -3.92 -3.49 -4.73
N VAL A 53 -4.70 -3.25 -5.78
CA VAL A 53 -6.02 -3.89 -6.00
C VAL A 53 -5.90 -5.40 -6.07
N LYS A 54 -4.99 -5.90 -6.92
CA LYS A 54 -4.78 -7.33 -7.16
C LYS A 54 -4.25 -8.03 -5.92
N THR A 55 -3.32 -7.39 -5.20
CA THR A 55 -2.78 -7.92 -3.94
C THR A 55 -3.89 -8.10 -2.92
N LEU A 56 -4.62 -7.04 -2.57
CA LEU A 56 -5.70 -7.14 -1.57
C LEU A 56 -6.76 -8.15 -1.98
N PHE A 57 -7.18 -8.16 -3.26
CA PHE A 57 -8.15 -9.15 -3.75
C PHE A 57 -7.65 -10.58 -3.54
N ASN A 58 -6.40 -10.88 -3.87
CA ASN A 58 -5.84 -12.22 -3.70
C ASN A 58 -5.79 -12.65 -2.23
N ASP A 59 -5.54 -11.72 -1.31
CA ASP A 59 -5.45 -11.99 0.12
C ASP A 59 -6.82 -12.35 0.73
N VAL A 60 -7.90 -11.75 0.20
CA VAL A 60 -9.26 -11.86 0.77
C VAL A 60 -10.23 -12.72 -0.03
N ARG A 61 -9.97 -13.03 -1.32
CA ARG A 61 -10.95 -13.73 -2.20
C ARG A 61 -11.47 -15.04 -1.65
N SER A 62 -10.67 -15.77 -0.87
CA SER A 62 -11.06 -17.05 -0.24
C SER A 62 -12.08 -16.90 0.90
N LEU A 63 -12.31 -15.66 1.37
CA LEU A 63 -13.35 -15.34 2.36
C LEU A 63 -14.75 -15.24 1.75
N PHE A 64 -14.85 -15.28 0.41
CA PHE A 64 -16.08 -15.05 -0.33
C PHE A 64 -16.41 -16.22 -1.27
N PRO A 65 -17.70 -16.50 -1.50
CA PRO A 65 -18.14 -17.42 -2.53
C PRO A 65 -17.63 -17.03 -3.92
N ILE A 66 -17.33 -18.02 -4.77
CA ILE A 66 -16.84 -17.78 -6.14
C ILE A 66 -17.79 -16.84 -6.93
N GLY A 67 -19.10 -16.96 -6.72
CA GLY A 67 -20.11 -16.15 -7.41
C GLY A 67 -20.13 -14.67 -7.02
N SER A 68 -19.58 -14.29 -5.86
CA SER A 68 -19.49 -12.89 -5.44
C SER A 68 -18.11 -12.27 -5.67
N GLN A 69 -17.10 -13.05 -6.05
CA GLN A 69 -15.72 -12.56 -6.19
C GLN A 69 -15.58 -11.41 -7.19
N MET A 70 -16.36 -11.37 -8.27
CA MET A 70 -16.35 -10.25 -9.20
C MET A 70 -16.86 -8.94 -8.57
N ARG A 71 -17.88 -9.02 -7.71
CA ARG A 71 -18.36 -7.85 -6.94
C ARG A 71 -17.30 -7.41 -5.95
N VAL A 72 -16.71 -8.36 -5.22
CA VAL A 72 -15.62 -8.11 -4.26
C VAL A 72 -14.46 -7.38 -4.92
N TYR A 73 -14.02 -7.84 -6.09
CA TYR A 73 -12.95 -7.19 -6.84
C TYR A 73 -13.29 -5.73 -7.16
N ARG A 74 -14.49 -5.45 -7.66
CA ARG A 74 -14.93 -4.08 -8.02
C ARG A 74 -14.98 -3.14 -6.81
N VAL A 75 -15.46 -3.62 -5.67
CA VAL A 75 -15.48 -2.83 -4.43
C VAL A 75 -14.05 -2.51 -3.98
N ILE A 76 -13.16 -3.51 -4.00
CA ILE A 76 -11.75 -3.30 -3.67
C ILE A 76 -11.11 -2.31 -4.64
N GLU A 77 -11.33 -2.48 -5.94
CA GLU A 77 -10.80 -1.61 -6.99
C GLU A 77 -11.22 -0.16 -6.77
N HIS A 78 -12.51 0.10 -6.57
CA HIS A 78 -13.05 1.44 -6.37
C HIS A 78 -12.37 2.15 -5.18
N HIS A 79 -12.44 1.58 -3.98
CA HIS A 79 -11.88 2.21 -2.77
C HIS A 79 -10.35 2.28 -2.78
N MET A 80 -9.68 1.29 -3.38
CA MET A 80 -8.22 1.28 -3.46
C MET A 80 -7.69 2.34 -4.43
N LEU A 81 -8.36 2.57 -5.56
CA LEU A 81 -7.97 3.62 -6.50
C LEU A 81 -8.16 5.01 -5.90
N GLU A 82 -9.24 5.24 -5.15
CA GLU A 82 -9.42 6.48 -4.38
C GLU A 82 -8.31 6.67 -3.34
N ALA A 83 -7.92 5.58 -2.64
CA ALA A 83 -6.82 5.63 -1.68
C ALA A 83 -5.47 5.92 -2.35
N VAL A 84 -5.22 5.37 -3.54
CA VAL A 84 -4.00 5.62 -4.34
C VAL A 84 -3.95 7.09 -4.74
N GLU A 85 -5.04 7.64 -5.26
CA GLU A 85 -5.15 9.05 -5.66
C GLU A 85 -4.94 9.99 -4.47
N TYR A 86 -5.51 9.65 -3.31
CA TYR A 86 -5.30 10.39 -2.07
C TYR A 86 -3.81 10.43 -1.70
N VAL A 87 -3.13 9.27 -1.67
CA VAL A 87 -1.69 9.21 -1.34
C VAL A 87 -0.84 9.93 -2.38
N ASP A 88 -1.18 9.83 -3.66
CA ASP A 88 -0.53 10.59 -4.73
C ASP A 88 -0.61 12.10 -4.53
N THR A 89 -1.80 12.58 -4.17
CA THR A 89 -2.05 14.01 -3.97
C THR A 89 -1.24 14.53 -2.80
N GLN A 90 -1.28 13.85 -1.65
CA GLN A 90 -0.45 14.19 -0.48
C GLN A 90 1.05 14.19 -0.83
N ALA A 91 1.50 13.20 -1.60
CA ALA A 91 2.91 13.11 -1.98
C ALA A 91 3.36 14.26 -2.90
N ARG A 92 2.48 14.73 -3.80
CA ARG A 92 2.75 15.92 -4.62
C ARG A 92 2.87 17.19 -3.79
N ASP A 93 2.10 17.28 -2.71
CA ASP A 93 2.18 18.38 -1.73
C ASP A 93 3.37 18.25 -0.77
N GLY A 94 4.18 17.19 -0.92
CA GLY A 94 5.40 16.99 -0.14
C GLY A 94 5.16 16.45 1.28
N VAL A 95 3.98 15.88 1.54
CA VAL A 95 3.61 15.34 2.85
C VAL A 95 3.22 13.87 2.79
N THR A 96 3.47 13.16 3.88
CA THR A 96 3.00 11.79 4.11
C THR A 96 1.53 11.78 4.52
N PHE A 97 0.96 10.58 4.65
CA PHE A 97 -0.47 10.40 4.98
C PHE A 97 -0.88 10.92 6.37
N ASP A 98 0.08 11.07 7.29
CA ASP A 98 -0.07 11.63 8.64
C ASP A 98 0.21 13.15 8.69
N GLY A 99 0.54 13.77 7.56
CA GLY A 99 0.84 15.20 7.44
C GLY A 99 2.30 15.56 7.75
N SER A 100 3.14 14.59 8.11
CA SER A 100 4.58 14.82 8.25
C SER A 100 5.22 15.14 6.88
N PRO A 101 6.33 15.88 6.81
CA PRO A 101 7.02 16.10 5.53
C PRO A 101 7.56 14.79 4.96
N LEU A 102 7.49 14.63 3.63
CA LEU A 102 8.17 13.53 2.94
C LEU A 102 9.69 13.66 3.09
N CYS A 103 10.38 12.52 3.20
CA CYS A 103 11.83 12.45 3.27
C CYS A 103 12.42 11.76 2.04
N CYS A 104 13.54 12.28 1.57
CA CYS A 104 14.34 11.71 0.50
C CYS A 104 14.78 10.28 0.84
N HIS A 105 14.57 9.35 -0.10
CA HIS A 105 14.87 7.91 0.10
C HIS A 105 16.36 7.55 0.09
N ALA A 106 17.24 8.53 -0.13
CA ALA A 106 18.68 8.29 -0.19
C ALA A 106 19.28 8.05 1.20
N THR A 107 20.22 7.12 1.26
CA THR A 107 21.12 6.95 2.41
C THR A 107 22.37 7.80 2.19
N THR A 108 22.73 8.61 3.18
CA THR A 108 23.94 9.43 3.12
C THR A 108 25.20 8.58 3.27
N ARG A 109 26.38 9.14 2.95
CA ARG A 109 27.68 8.46 3.15
C ARG A 109 27.94 8.00 4.59
N LYS A 110 27.26 8.59 5.58
CA LYS A 110 27.36 8.21 6.99
C LYS A 110 26.41 7.05 7.37
N GLY A 111 25.67 6.49 6.42
CA GLY A 111 24.70 5.41 6.65
C GLY A 111 23.34 5.87 7.19
N THR A 112 23.13 7.18 7.36
CA THR A 112 21.85 7.73 7.85
C THR A 112 20.90 8.10 6.71
N SER A 113 19.59 8.05 6.96
CA SER A 113 18.57 8.48 5.99
C SER A 113 18.62 9.99 5.74
N CYS A 114 18.42 10.39 4.49
CA CYS A 114 18.36 11.80 4.11
C CYS A 114 17.07 12.44 4.64
N GLN A 115 17.20 13.52 5.39
CA GLN A 115 16.07 14.25 6.01
C GLN A 115 15.53 15.39 5.13
N ARG A 116 16.01 15.52 3.88
CA ARG A 116 15.54 16.56 2.95
C ARG A 116 14.25 16.13 2.26
N VAL A 117 13.37 17.09 2.01
CA VAL A 117 12.15 16.87 1.23
C VAL A 117 12.52 16.51 -0.22
N PRO A 118 11.92 15.45 -0.80
CA PRO A 118 12.14 15.10 -2.19
C PRO A 118 11.53 16.11 -3.15
N LEU A 119 11.97 16.10 -4.41
CA LEU A 119 11.36 16.90 -5.47
C LEU A 119 9.93 16.37 -5.78
N PRO A 120 9.00 17.22 -6.25
CA PRO A 120 7.68 16.76 -6.67
C PRO A 120 7.79 15.64 -7.72
N GLY A 121 7.14 14.50 -7.45
CA GLY A 121 7.17 13.31 -8.32
C GLY A 121 8.46 12.50 -8.27
N SER A 122 9.45 12.91 -7.47
CA SER A 122 10.73 12.22 -7.27
C SER A 122 10.77 11.56 -5.90
N LYS A 123 11.57 10.49 -5.76
CA LYS A 123 11.89 9.89 -4.45
C LYS A 123 13.09 10.54 -3.77
N TYR A 124 13.77 11.47 -4.44
CA TYR A 124 15.01 12.08 -3.97
C TYR A 124 14.96 13.61 -3.96
N CYS A 125 15.75 14.20 -3.06
CA CYS A 125 15.93 15.66 -3.01
C CYS A 125 16.88 16.13 -4.13
N PRO A 126 17.02 17.45 -4.37
CA PRO A 126 17.88 17.98 -5.43
C PRO A 126 19.31 17.44 -5.41
N SER A 127 19.87 17.20 -4.21
CA SER A 127 21.23 16.67 -4.06
C SER A 127 21.37 15.19 -4.40
N HIS A 128 20.28 14.43 -4.38
CA HIS A 128 20.26 12.99 -4.64
C HIS A 128 19.46 12.62 -5.90
N LYS A 129 19.02 13.60 -6.69
CA LYS A 129 18.27 13.38 -7.94
C LYS A 129 18.99 12.42 -8.89
N HIS A 130 20.32 12.48 -8.93
CA HIS A 130 21.15 11.58 -9.75
C HIS A 130 20.97 10.08 -9.44
N LEU A 131 20.39 9.71 -8.29
CA LEU A 131 20.07 8.33 -7.95
C LEU A 131 18.81 7.82 -8.66
N GLU A 132 17.97 8.68 -9.26
CA GLU A 132 16.85 8.24 -10.11
C GLU A 132 17.33 7.75 -11.48
N GLU A 133 18.40 8.35 -11.97
CA GLU A 133 18.99 8.08 -13.29
C GLU A 133 19.95 6.89 -13.26
N ALA A 134 20.41 6.49 -12.08
CA ALA A 134 21.25 5.31 -11.92
C ALA A 134 20.37 4.03 -11.96
N PRO A 135 20.50 3.15 -12.97
CA PRO A 135 19.91 1.83 -12.88
C PRO A 135 20.47 1.15 -11.64
N ALA A 136 19.59 0.52 -10.85
CA ALA A 136 19.97 -0.21 -9.65
C ALA A 136 21.11 -1.18 -9.99
N GLN A 137 22.32 -0.87 -9.55
CA GLN A 137 23.43 -1.82 -9.62
C GLN A 137 23.08 -2.95 -8.65
N GLU A 138 22.79 -4.13 -9.20
CA GLU A 138 22.60 -5.34 -8.41
C GLU A 138 23.87 -5.57 -7.56
N PRO A 139 23.73 -5.89 -6.27
CA PRO A 139 24.89 -6.15 -5.43
C PRO A 139 25.63 -7.36 -6.00
N VAL A 140 26.88 -7.13 -6.43
CA VAL A 140 27.79 -8.19 -6.85
C VAL A 140 27.98 -9.12 -5.66
N ALA A 141 27.39 -10.32 -5.76
CA ALA A 141 27.60 -11.38 -4.79
C ALA A 141 29.10 -11.73 -4.79
N VAL A 142 29.79 -11.36 -3.70
CA VAL A 142 31.15 -11.83 -3.45
C VAL A 142 31.01 -13.29 -3.02
N ALA A 143 31.23 -14.20 -3.96
CA ALA A 143 31.36 -15.62 -3.68
C ALA A 143 32.64 -15.85 -2.85
N ALA A 144 32.49 -16.46 -1.68
CA ALA A 144 33.56 -17.00 -0.86
C ALA A 144 33.50 -18.53 -0.91
#